data_AF-A0A3Q0KP89-F1
#
_entry.id   AF-A0A3Q0KP89-F1
#
_cell.length_a   1.000
_cell.length_b   1.000
_cell.length_c   1.000
_cell.angle_alpha   90.00
_cell.angle_beta   90.00
_cell.angle_gamma   90.00
#
_symmetry.space_group_name_H-M   'P 1'
#
loop_
_entity.id
_entity.type
_entity.pdbx_description
1 polymer ?
#
loop_
_entity_poly.entity_id
_entity_poly.type
_entity_poly.pdbx_seq_one_letter_code
_entity_poly.pdbx_strand_id
1 'polypeptide(L)'
;MDRLVESGITATVLNDAAASFIATLIKEMGPRAPRLCHRDTESFDYLEDLNILFPKGKFIHIVRDGRATVASKIARNINSNYTSENITDAILIWDEDTTQILEDCEYIGSEKCLTLRYECLVLNPLREIQKVLQFLSLPWDEKLLKYGTDFSRIDQLIHRNSLDAWSKEDSLLSEEYIKFMNENSLALKQLGYLTDEIPPNYATICNN
;
A
#
# COMPACT_ATOMS: atom_id res chain seq x y z
N MET A 1 0.74 30.80 12.70
CA MET A 1 -0.54 30.15 13.06
C MET A 1 -1.51 31.16 13.67
N ASP A 2 -1.02 32.11 14.46
CA ASP A 2 -1.81 33.11 15.21
C ASP A 2 -2.86 33.86 14.38
N ARG A 3 -2.52 34.36 13.19
CA ARG A 3 -3.47 35.10 12.33
C ARG A 3 -4.67 34.25 11.87
N LEU A 4 -4.49 32.95 11.64
CA LEU A 4 -5.60 32.06 11.25
C LEU A 4 -6.53 31.81 12.44
N VAL A 5 -5.94 31.57 13.62
CA VAL A 5 -6.67 31.37 14.87
C VAL A 5 -7.46 32.63 15.24
N GLU A 6 -6.86 33.82 15.11
CA GLU A 6 -7.54 35.12 15.29
C GLU A 6 -8.70 35.32 14.30
N SER A 7 -8.63 34.71 13.12
CA SER A 7 -9.69 34.73 12.12
C SER A 7 -10.74 33.62 12.32
N GLY A 8 -10.65 32.85 13.42
CA GLY A 8 -11.54 31.71 13.72
C GLY A 8 -11.23 30.42 12.95
N ILE A 9 -10.17 30.40 12.13
CA ILE A 9 -9.73 29.22 11.37
C ILE A 9 -8.81 28.41 12.28
N THR A 10 -9.43 27.62 13.16
CA THR A 10 -8.74 26.71 14.08
C THR A 10 -8.43 25.38 13.40
N ALA A 11 -7.52 24.59 13.99
CA ALA A 11 -7.26 23.22 13.54
C ALA A 11 -8.54 22.37 13.50
N THR A 12 -9.42 22.50 14.50
CA THR A 12 -10.71 21.82 14.52
C THR A 12 -11.58 22.19 13.32
N VAL A 13 -11.68 23.50 13.00
CA VAL A 13 -12.48 23.96 11.85
C VAL A 13 -11.93 23.44 10.53
N LEU A 14 -10.59 23.46 10.36
CA LEU A 14 -9.95 22.91 9.17
C LEU A 14 -10.16 21.40 9.05
N ASN A 15 -10.01 20.67 10.16
CA ASN A 15 -10.22 19.22 10.19
C ASN A 15 -11.66 18.84 9.88
N ASP A 16 -12.64 19.53 10.47
CA ASP A 16 -14.06 19.29 10.19
C ASP A 16 -14.41 19.55 8.71
N ALA A 17 -13.85 20.64 8.14
CA ALA A 17 -14.05 20.96 6.73
C ALA A 17 -13.40 19.92 5.80
N ALA A 18 -12.16 19.52 6.08
CA ALA A 18 -11.43 18.51 5.31
C ALA A 18 -12.12 17.14 5.38
N ALA A 19 -12.49 16.69 6.59
CA ALA A 19 -13.21 15.44 6.80
C ALA A 19 -14.56 15.43 6.05
N SER A 20 -15.31 16.54 6.08
CA SER A 20 -16.58 16.69 5.36
C SER A 20 -16.40 16.62 3.83
N PHE A 21 -15.38 17.30 3.31
CA PHE A 21 -15.03 17.27 1.88
C PHE A 21 -14.68 15.84 1.43
N ILE A 22 -13.74 15.19 2.10
CA ILE A 22 -13.29 13.82 1.78
C ILE A 22 -14.45 12.83 1.93
N ALA A 23 -15.22 12.90 3.02
CA ALA A 23 -16.37 12.01 3.22
C ALA A 23 -17.44 12.15 2.14
N THR A 24 -17.64 13.37 1.63
CA THR A 24 -18.57 13.63 0.52
C THR A 24 -18.06 12.99 -0.76
N LEU A 25 -16.77 13.16 -1.09
CA LEU A 25 -16.16 12.50 -2.26
C LEU A 25 -16.33 10.98 -2.20
N ILE A 26 -15.95 10.35 -1.07
CA ILE A 26 -16.03 8.89 -0.90
C ILE A 26 -17.48 8.39 -1.06
N LYS A 27 -18.47 9.13 -0.55
CA LYS A 27 -19.90 8.77 -0.68
C LYS A 27 -20.40 8.83 -2.11
N GLU A 28 -19.96 9.82 -2.88
CA GLU A 28 -20.48 10.09 -4.23
C GLU A 28 -19.70 9.35 -5.33
N MET A 29 -18.48 8.87 -5.07
CA MET A 29 -17.65 8.13 -6.04
C MET A 29 -18.15 6.71 -6.34
N GLY A 30 -19.01 6.13 -5.51
CA GLY A 30 -19.37 4.71 -5.59
C GLY A 30 -20.82 4.41 -5.23
N PRO A 31 -21.23 3.14 -5.31
CA PRO A 31 -22.56 2.73 -4.89
C PRO A 31 -22.75 2.96 -3.38
N ARG A 32 -23.98 3.25 -2.97
CA ARG A 32 -24.33 3.34 -1.55
C ARG A 32 -24.06 2.00 -0.87
N ALA A 33 -23.29 2.03 0.21
CA ALA A 33 -23.00 0.87 1.04
C ALA A 33 -23.01 1.26 2.54
N PRO A 34 -23.37 0.34 3.45
CA PRO A 34 -23.32 0.59 4.90
C PRO A 34 -21.90 0.90 5.40
N ARG A 35 -20.88 0.37 4.71
CA ARG A 35 -19.48 0.63 4.98
C ARG A 35 -18.83 1.10 3.69
N LEU A 36 -18.25 2.29 3.75
CA LEU A 36 -17.53 2.88 2.62
C LEU A 36 -16.07 2.49 2.67
N CYS A 37 -15.44 2.46 1.50
CA CYS A 37 -14.03 2.20 1.32
C CYS A 37 -13.49 3.22 0.31
N HIS A 38 -12.26 3.65 0.52
CA HIS A 38 -11.51 4.45 -0.43
C HIS A 38 -10.15 3.80 -0.62
N ARG A 39 -9.68 3.78 -1.87
CA ARG A 39 -8.39 3.20 -2.25
C ARG A 39 -7.69 4.20 -3.13
N ASP A 40 -6.63 4.76 -2.60
CA ASP A 40 -5.73 5.70 -3.25
C ASP A 40 -4.36 5.51 -2.60
N THR A 41 -3.30 5.46 -3.42
CA THR A 41 -1.96 5.11 -2.93
C THR A 41 -1.32 6.27 -2.21
N GLU A 42 -1.50 7.48 -2.75
CA GLU A 42 -0.90 8.75 -2.31
C GLU A 42 -1.59 9.30 -1.06
N SER A 43 -2.85 8.93 -0.82
CA SER A 43 -3.54 9.27 0.43
C SER A 43 -2.83 8.75 1.69
N PHE A 44 -2.03 7.68 1.58
CA PHE A 44 -1.26 7.15 2.71
C PHE A 44 -0.08 8.06 3.11
N ASP A 45 0.34 9.00 2.27
CA ASP A 45 1.34 10.02 2.64
C ASP A 45 0.81 10.96 3.75
N TYR A 46 -0.50 10.93 3.99
CA TYR A 46 -1.22 11.71 5.02
C TYR A 46 -1.89 10.79 6.05
N LEU A 47 -1.34 9.59 6.30
CA LEU A 47 -2.00 8.56 7.09
C LEU A 47 -2.32 9.02 8.53
N GLU A 48 -1.42 9.75 9.19
CA GLU A 48 -1.69 10.33 10.51
C GLU A 48 -2.81 11.38 10.49
N ASP A 49 -2.82 12.28 9.51
CA ASP A 49 -3.88 13.28 9.35
C ASP A 49 -5.23 12.59 9.11
N LEU A 50 -5.27 11.60 8.21
CA LEU A 50 -6.48 10.82 7.96
C LEU A 50 -6.98 10.10 9.23
N ASN A 51 -6.08 9.64 10.10
CA ASN A 51 -6.44 9.04 11.38
C ASN A 51 -7.11 10.04 12.34
N ILE A 52 -6.69 11.31 12.30
CA ILE A 52 -7.32 12.43 13.03
C ILE A 52 -8.69 12.77 12.42
N LEU A 53 -8.77 12.92 11.10
CA LEU A 53 -9.99 13.27 10.37
C LEU A 53 -11.08 12.19 10.50
N PHE A 54 -10.67 10.92 10.53
CA PHE A 54 -11.56 9.77 10.61
C PHE A 54 -11.23 8.92 11.85
N PRO A 55 -11.71 9.32 13.05
CA PRO A 55 -11.37 8.63 14.30
C PRO A 55 -11.89 7.18 14.36
N LYS A 56 -12.88 6.81 13.55
CA LYS A 56 -13.39 5.43 13.38
C LYS A 56 -12.88 4.75 12.09
N GLY A 57 -12.06 5.43 11.30
CA GLY A 57 -11.44 4.90 10.10
C GLY A 57 -10.50 3.74 10.43
N LYS A 58 -10.38 2.80 9.49
CA LYS A 58 -9.41 1.71 9.52
C LYS A 58 -8.63 1.73 8.22
N PHE A 59 -7.32 1.53 8.31
CA PHE A 59 -6.36 1.65 7.22
C PHE A 59 -5.74 0.28 6.95
N ILE A 60 -5.64 -0.10 5.68
CA ILE A 60 -4.96 -1.32 5.25
C ILE A 60 -3.82 -0.90 4.34
N HIS A 61 -2.60 -0.91 4.88
CA HIS A 61 -1.39 -0.58 4.13
C HIS A 61 -0.89 -1.84 3.42
N ILE A 62 -0.90 -1.84 2.08
CA ILE A 62 -0.36 -2.93 1.28
C ILE A 62 1.11 -2.65 0.98
N VAL A 63 2.00 -3.46 1.56
CA VAL A 63 3.43 -3.44 1.23
C VAL A 63 3.76 -4.53 0.21
N ARG A 64 4.77 -4.27 -0.60
CA ARG A 64 5.28 -5.18 -1.63
C ARG A 64 6.80 -5.03 -1.69
N ASP A 65 7.51 -6.06 -2.15
CA ASP A 65 8.94 -5.96 -2.45
C ASP A 65 9.21 -4.71 -3.30
N GLY A 66 10.09 -3.83 -2.80
CA GLY A 66 10.41 -2.57 -3.47
C GLY A 66 10.94 -2.75 -4.87
N ARG A 67 11.69 -3.84 -5.10
CA ARG A 67 12.22 -4.18 -6.43
C ARG A 67 11.07 -4.46 -7.39
N ALA A 68 10.07 -5.22 -6.95
CA ALA A 68 8.87 -5.48 -7.74
C ALA A 68 8.02 -4.22 -7.97
N THR A 69 7.97 -3.33 -6.97
CA THR A 69 7.19 -2.09 -7.02
C THR A 69 7.79 -1.07 -7.97
N VAL A 70 9.09 -0.78 -7.83
CA VAL A 70 9.84 0.15 -8.69
C VAL A 70 9.80 -0.33 -10.13
N ALA A 71 10.17 -1.60 -10.40
CA ALA A 71 10.12 -2.16 -11.75
C ALA A 71 8.71 -2.03 -12.37
N SER A 72 7.67 -2.32 -11.59
CA SER A 72 6.29 -2.23 -12.05
C SER A 72 5.81 -0.80 -12.29
N LYS A 73 6.19 0.17 -11.46
CA LYS A 73 5.79 1.58 -11.62
C LYS A 73 6.46 2.20 -12.85
N ILE A 74 7.74 1.91 -13.06
CA ILE A 74 8.51 2.38 -14.23
C ILE A 74 7.96 1.76 -15.51
N ALA A 75 7.83 0.43 -15.57
CA ALA A 75 7.36 -0.26 -16.77
C ALA A 75 5.95 0.15 -17.23
N ARG A 76 5.11 0.61 -16.28
CA ARG A 76 3.74 1.05 -16.55
C ARG A 76 3.58 2.56 -16.68
N ASN A 77 4.65 3.33 -16.49
CA ASN A 77 4.63 4.80 -16.51
C ASN A 77 3.50 5.39 -15.64
N ILE A 78 3.36 4.88 -14.41
CA ILE A 78 2.22 5.20 -13.52
C ILE A 78 2.33 6.62 -12.94
N ASN A 79 3.55 7.06 -12.61
CA ASN A 79 3.83 8.32 -11.96
C ASN A 79 5.10 8.93 -12.59
N SER A 80 5.10 10.25 -12.81
CA SER A 80 6.25 10.99 -13.36
C SER A 80 7.54 10.87 -12.54
N ASN A 81 7.45 10.47 -11.28
CA ASN A 81 8.60 10.24 -10.40
C ASN A 81 9.27 8.87 -10.62
N TYR A 82 8.62 7.95 -11.36
CA TYR A 82 9.11 6.60 -11.62
C TYR A 82 9.41 6.45 -13.10
N THR A 83 10.59 6.91 -13.52
CA THR A 83 11.00 6.88 -14.93
C THR A 83 12.21 5.97 -15.18
N SER A 84 12.39 5.55 -16.43
CA SER A 84 13.54 4.75 -16.85
C SER A 84 14.87 5.51 -16.78
N GLU A 85 14.82 6.84 -16.82
CA GLU A 85 16.01 7.70 -16.77
C GLU A 85 16.53 7.89 -15.34
N ASN A 86 15.64 7.82 -14.34
CA ASN A 86 15.93 8.11 -12.93
C ASN A 86 15.53 6.95 -12.01
N ILE A 87 15.99 5.73 -12.30
CA ILE A 87 15.68 4.52 -11.51
C ILE A 87 16.12 4.66 -10.04
N THR A 88 17.28 5.28 -9.79
CA THR A 88 17.79 5.51 -8.43
C THR A 88 16.85 6.40 -7.62
N ASP A 89 16.33 7.48 -8.20
CA ASP A 89 15.37 8.35 -7.50
C ASP A 89 14.06 7.60 -7.23
N ALA A 90 13.58 6.81 -8.20
CA ALA A 90 12.40 5.97 -8.02
C ALA A 90 12.56 4.95 -6.86
N ILE A 91 13.77 4.42 -6.67
CA ILE A 91 14.12 3.56 -5.54
C ILE A 91 14.06 4.32 -4.22
N LEU A 92 14.68 5.50 -4.16
CA LEU A 92 14.75 6.31 -2.94
C LEU A 92 13.36 6.80 -2.52
N ILE A 93 12.54 7.25 -3.47
CA ILE A 93 11.15 7.65 -3.22
C ILE A 93 10.35 6.47 -2.66
N TRP A 94 10.46 5.28 -3.27
CA TRP A 94 9.76 4.11 -2.74
C TRP A 94 10.18 3.77 -1.31
N ASP A 95 11.48 3.86 -1.00
CA ASP A 95 12.01 3.56 0.33
C ASP A 95 11.53 4.60 1.36
N GLU A 96 11.57 5.88 1.02
CA GLU A 96 11.10 6.99 1.85
C GLU A 96 9.60 6.86 2.14
N ASP A 97 8.77 6.78 1.09
CA ASP A 97 7.30 6.66 1.22
C ASP A 97 6.94 5.42 2.06
N THR A 98 7.53 4.26 1.75
CA THR A 98 7.20 3.01 2.44
C THR A 98 7.63 3.04 3.90
N THR A 99 8.79 3.61 4.20
CA THR A 99 9.29 3.74 5.58
C THR A 99 8.38 4.66 6.39
N GLN A 100 8.04 5.84 5.85
CA GLN A 100 7.12 6.78 6.51
C GLN A 100 5.76 6.13 6.81
N ILE A 101 5.14 5.47 5.82
CA ILE A 101 3.82 4.87 6.00
C ILE A 101 3.87 3.69 7.01
N LEU A 102 5.00 2.95 7.07
CA LEU A 102 5.19 1.93 8.10
C LEU A 102 5.24 2.54 9.51
N GLU A 103 5.98 3.63 9.68
CA GLU A 103 6.08 4.37 10.94
C GLU A 103 4.72 4.96 11.36
N ASP A 104 4.00 5.60 10.43
CA ASP A 104 2.64 6.12 10.66
C ASP A 104 1.67 5.03 11.10
N CYS A 105 1.71 3.87 10.42
CA CYS A 105 0.86 2.74 10.72
C CYS A 105 1.16 2.16 12.12
N GLU A 106 2.43 2.12 12.51
CA GLU A 106 2.85 1.75 13.87
C GLU A 106 2.37 2.76 14.91
N TYR A 107 2.54 4.06 14.64
CA TYR A 107 2.09 5.15 15.51
C TYR A 107 0.58 5.14 15.74
N ILE A 108 -0.22 4.92 14.68
CA ILE A 108 -1.69 4.82 14.76
C ILE A 108 -2.14 3.58 15.54
N GLY A 109 -1.38 2.49 15.45
CA GLY A 109 -1.60 1.26 16.19
C GLY A 109 -2.46 0.22 15.49
N SER A 110 -2.26 -1.03 15.89
CA SER A 110 -2.81 -2.24 15.25
C SER A 110 -4.34 -2.37 15.25
N GLU A 111 -5.06 -1.59 16.08
CA GLU A 111 -6.52 -1.55 16.08
C GLU A 111 -7.09 -0.77 14.88
N LYS A 112 -6.31 0.16 14.34
CA LYS A 112 -6.72 1.09 13.27
C LYS A 112 -5.89 0.97 12.01
N CYS A 113 -4.66 0.47 12.06
CA CYS A 113 -3.85 0.23 10.87
C CYS A 113 -3.37 -1.22 10.78
N LEU A 114 -3.52 -1.83 9.60
CA LEU A 114 -3.07 -3.18 9.28
C LEU A 114 -2.12 -3.14 8.09
N THR A 115 -0.86 -3.50 8.30
CA THR A 115 0.09 -3.75 7.22
C THR A 115 -0.08 -5.19 6.70
N LEU A 116 -0.26 -5.32 5.39
CA LEU A 116 -0.44 -6.58 4.68
C LEU A 116 0.53 -6.68 3.51
N ARG A 117 1.20 -7.83 3.36
CA ARG A 117 2.13 -8.07 2.25
C ARG A 117 1.38 -8.58 1.02
N TYR A 118 1.62 -7.93 -0.10
CA TYR A 118 1.08 -8.32 -1.41
C TYR A 118 1.40 -9.78 -1.73
N GLU A 119 2.65 -10.20 -1.50
CA GLU A 119 3.12 -11.55 -1.82
C GLU A 119 2.38 -12.60 -1.00
N CYS A 120 2.12 -12.32 0.29
CA CYS A 120 1.36 -13.22 1.15
C CYS A 120 -0.10 -13.29 0.74
N LEU A 121 -0.69 -12.17 0.33
CA LEU A 121 -2.06 -12.13 -0.19
C LEU A 121 -2.20 -12.96 -1.47
N VAL A 122 -1.22 -12.90 -2.37
CA VAL A 122 -1.22 -13.69 -3.62
C VAL A 122 -0.96 -15.18 -3.34
N LEU A 123 -0.06 -15.49 -2.42
CA LEU A 123 0.30 -16.89 -2.11
C LEU A 123 -0.77 -17.59 -1.27
N ASN A 124 -1.41 -16.89 -0.34
CA ASN A 124 -2.35 -17.43 0.65
C ASN A 124 -3.62 -16.56 0.78
N PRO A 125 -4.41 -16.36 -0.29
CA PRO A 125 -5.51 -15.39 -0.31
C PRO A 125 -6.57 -15.64 0.76
N LEU A 126 -6.92 -16.91 1.02
CA LEU A 126 -7.87 -17.27 2.08
C LEU A 126 -7.42 -16.76 3.45
N ARG A 127 -6.17 -17.05 3.83
CA ARG A 127 -5.60 -16.67 5.13
C ARG A 127 -5.55 -15.16 5.30
N GLU A 128 -5.03 -14.47 4.29
CA GLU A 128 -4.85 -13.02 4.36
C GLU A 128 -6.19 -12.25 4.29
N ILE A 129 -7.16 -12.72 3.49
CA ILE A 129 -8.51 -12.11 3.47
C ILE A 129 -9.22 -12.33 4.81
N GLN A 130 -9.11 -13.52 5.42
CA GLN A 130 -9.66 -13.76 6.76
C GLN A 130 -9.06 -12.80 7.81
N LYS A 131 -7.73 -12.59 7.77
CA LYS A 131 -7.05 -11.61 8.63
C LYS A 131 -7.58 -10.20 8.44
N VAL A 132 -7.77 -9.77 7.18
CA VAL A 132 -8.34 -8.45 6.86
C VAL A 132 -9.78 -8.32 7.37
N LEU A 133 -10.64 -9.32 7.17
CA LEU A 133 -12.02 -9.27 7.65
C LEU A 133 -12.12 -9.26 9.16
N GLN A 134 -11.28 -10.03 9.85
CA GLN A 134 -11.17 -10.00 11.31
C GLN A 134 -10.78 -8.60 11.79
N PHE A 135 -9.73 -8.02 11.20
CA PHE A 135 -9.31 -6.65 11.49
C PHE A 135 -10.43 -5.64 11.25
N LEU A 136 -11.18 -5.76 10.15
CA LEU A 136 -12.29 -4.89 9.84
C LEU A 136 -13.55 -5.18 10.69
N SER A 137 -13.62 -6.31 11.39
CA SER A 137 -14.82 -6.82 12.05
C SER A 137 -15.99 -7.04 11.08
N LEU A 138 -15.70 -7.71 9.95
CA LEU A 138 -16.67 -8.06 8.91
C LEU A 138 -16.84 -9.59 8.82
N PRO A 139 -18.04 -10.08 8.44
CA PRO A 139 -18.25 -11.51 8.22
C PRO A 139 -17.53 -12.00 6.96
N TRP A 140 -17.24 -13.30 6.92
CA TRP A 140 -16.73 -13.98 5.72
C TRP A 140 -17.77 -14.01 4.60
N ASP A 141 -17.31 -13.81 3.36
CA ASP A 141 -18.10 -14.02 2.14
C ASP A 141 -17.22 -14.74 1.10
N GLU A 142 -17.64 -15.94 0.68
CA GLU A 142 -16.96 -16.78 -0.32
C GLU A 142 -16.72 -16.05 -1.66
N LYS A 143 -17.50 -15.02 -1.97
CA LYS A 143 -17.30 -14.20 -3.17
C LYS A 143 -15.95 -13.50 -3.19
N LEU A 144 -15.34 -13.26 -2.03
CA LEU A 144 -14.04 -12.59 -1.92
C LEU A 144 -12.91 -13.41 -2.54
N LEU A 145 -13.00 -14.74 -2.54
CA LEU A 145 -12.05 -15.63 -3.24
C LEU A 145 -12.30 -15.72 -4.74
N LYS A 146 -13.50 -15.34 -5.18
CA LYS A 146 -13.96 -15.41 -6.58
C LYS A 146 -13.89 -14.06 -7.28
N TYR A 147 -13.26 -13.07 -6.65
CA TYR A 147 -13.08 -11.77 -7.29
C TYR A 147 -12.24 -11.96 -8.58
N GLY A 148 -12.75 -11.44 -9.70
CA GLY A 148 -12.14 -11.62 -11.03
C GLY A 148 -12.54 -12.89 -11.78
N THR A 149 -13.36 -13.79 -11.21
CA THR A 149 -13.84 -14.98 -11.94
C THR A 149 -14.99 -14.69 -12.90
N ASP A 150 -15.60 -13.51 -12.82
CA ASP A 150 -16.54 -13.07 -13.84
C ASP A 150 -15.78 -12.86 -15.16
N PHE A 151 -16.30 -13.39 -16.27
CA PHE A 151 -15.65 -13.37 -17.59
C PHE A 151 -15.19 -11.99 -18.06
N SER A 152 -15.72 -10.91 -17.49
CA SER A 152 -15.34 -9.54 -17.79
C SER A 152 -14.04 -9.07 -17.12
N ARG A 153 -13.47 -9.85 -16.19
CA ARG A 153 -12.36 -9.42 -15.30
C ARG A 153 -11.31 -10.51 -15.10
N ILE A 154 -11.08 -11.37 -16.09
CA ILE A 154 -10.09 -12.47 -16.02
C ILE A 154 -8.68 -11.95 -15.69
N ASP A 155 -8.36 -10.73 -16.14
CA ASP A 155 -7.14 -9.98 -15.81
C ASP A 155 -7.00 -9.65 -14.31
N GLN A 156 -8.07 -9.80 -13.52
CA GLN A 156 -8.13 -9.54 -12.09
C GLN A 156 -8.07 -10.81 -11.25
N LEU A 157 -7.91 -11.99 -11.86
CA LEU A 157 -7.68 -13.22 -11.12
C LEU A 157 -6.36 -13.12 -10.35
N ILE A 158 -6.39 -13.54 -9.07
CA ILE A 158 -5.18 -13.63 -8.26
C ILE A 158 -4.23 -14.63 -8.93
N HIS A 159 -3.12 -14.12 -9.46
CA HIS A 159 -2.11 -14.91 -10.16
C HIS A 159 -0.71 -14.62 -9.61
N ARG A 160 0.21 -15.56 -9.80
CA ARG A 160 1.58 -15.48 -9.27
C ARG A 160 2.57 -14.79 -10.20
N ASN A 161 2.18 -14.47 -11.43
CA ASN A 161 3.06 -13.99 -12.50
C ASN A 161 3.83 -12.70 -12.17
N SER A 162 3.36 -11.91 -11.22
CA SER A 162 3.98 -10.64 -10.82
C SER A 162 4.87 -10.73 -9.59
N LEU A 163 4.98 -11.90 -8.94
CA LEU A 163 5.79 -12.04 -7.73
C LEU A 163 7.29 -11.83 -8.02
N ASP A 164 7.80 -12.47 -9.07
CA ASP A 164 9.21 -12.52 -9.44
C ASP A 164 9.53 -11.88 -10.80
N ALA A 165 8.56 -11.20 -11.42
CA ALA A 165 8.76 -10.62 -12.76
C ALA A 165 9.94 -9.65 -12.83
N TRP A 166 10.27 -8.98 -11.74
CA TRP A 166 11.37 -8.01 -11.64
C TRP A 166 12.77 -8.67 -11.62
N SER A 167 12.86 -9.97 -11.37
CA SER A 167 14.14 -10.70 -11.31
C SER A 167 14.46 -11.44 -12.61
N LYS A 168 13.62 -11.32 -13.65
CA LYS A 168 13.85 -11.94 -14.95
C LYS A 168 14.86 -11.13 -15.76
N GLU A 169 15.51 -11.78 -16.74
CA GLU A 169 16.56 -11.16 -17.56
C GLU A 169 16.09 -9.92 -18.35
N ASP A 170 14.79 -9.83 -18.67
CA ASP A 170 14.16 -8.71 -19.38
C ASP A 170 13.67 -7.58 -18.45
N SER A 171 13.95 -7.67 -17.15
CA SER A 171 13.59 -6.64 -16.17
C SER A 171 14.42 -5.36 -16.36
N LEU A 172 13.77 -4.22 -16.08
CA LEU A 172 14.42 -2.91 -16.08
C LEU A 172 15.42 -2.73 -14.91
N LEU A 173 15.30 -3.53 -13.85
CA LEU A 173 16.21 -3.48 -12.71
C LEU A 173 17.43 -4.36 -12.97
N SER A 174 18.53 -3.72 -13.38
CA SER A 174 19.84 -4.37 -13.48
C SER A 174 20.35 -4.85 -12.11
N GLU A 175 21.35 -5.73 -12.13
CA GLU A 175 22.04 -6.20 -10.92
C GLU A 175 22.60 -5.04 -10.07
N GLU A 176 23.02 -3.95 -10.71
CA GLU A 176 23.51 -2.74 -10.04
C GLU A 176 22.41 -2.09 -9.18
N TYR A 177 21.20 -1.94 -9.73
CA TYR A 177 20.07 -1.38 -8.97
C TYR A 177 19.60 -2.32 -7.86
N ILE A 178 19.59 -3.64 -8.11
CA ILE A 178 19.25 -4.63 -7.08
C ILE A 178 20.24 -4.54 -5.91
N LYS A 179 21.54 -4.45 -6.21
CA LYS A 179 22.58 -4.28 -5.20
C LYS A 179 22.41 -2.96 -4.44
N PHE A 180 22.16 -1.86 -5.16
CA PHE A 180 21.89 -0.55 -4.54
C PHE A 180 20.71 -0.61 -3.56
N MET A 181 19.59 -1.24 -3.95
CA MET A 181 18.44 -1.43 -3.06
C MET A 181 18.80 -2.27 -1.85
N ASN A 182 19.53 -3.37 -2.02
CA ASN A 182 19.93 -4.24 -0.91
C ASN A 182 20.85 -3.54 0.11
N GLU A 183 21.68 -2.60 -0.34
CA GLU A 183 22.63 -1.87 0.50
C GLU A 183 22.01 -0.65 1.20
N ASN A 184 21.02 0.01 0.58
CA ASN A 184 20.54 1.33 1.02
C ASN A 184 19.09 1.36 1.53
N SER A 185 18.25 0.35 1.22
CA SER A 185 16.83 0.39 1.55
C SER A 185 16.55 0.01 3.01
N LEU A 186 16.00 0.96 3.77
CA LEU A 186 15.50 0.72 5.12
C LEU A 186 14.22 -0.13 5.09
N ALA A 187 13.31 0.16 4.16
CA ALA A 187 12.03 -0.53 4.05
C ALA A 187 12.22 -2.02 3.68
N LEU A 188 13.10 -2.36 2.73
CA LEU A 188 13.40 -3.77 2.42
C LEU A 188 13.92 -4.52 3.63
N LYS A 189 14.78 -3.88 4.44
CA LYS A 189 15.32 -4.47 5.66
C LYS A 189 14.25 -4.67 6.73
N GLN A 190 13.47 -3.63 7.05
CA GLN A 190 12.39 -3.68 8.04
C GLN A 190 11.34 -4.73 7.65
N LEU A 191 11.06 -4.86 6.36
CA LEU A 191 10.13 -5.83 5.81
C LEU A 191 10.76 -7.21 5.58
N GLY A 192 12.02 -7.46 5.89
CA GLY A 192 12.63 -8.80 5.77
C GLY A 192 12.76 -9.31 4.32
N TYR A 193 12.82 -8.41 3.33
CA TYR A 193 13.04 -8.74 1.92
C TYR A 193 14.52 -8.86 1.54
N LEU A 194 15.44 -8.54 2.45
CA LEU A 194 16.88 -8.72 2.27
C LEU A 194 17.26 -10.17 2.62
N THR A 195 17.42 -11.00 1.59
CA THR A 195 17.80 -12.42 1.68
C THR A 195 18.98 -12.73 0.77
N ASP A 196 19.66 -13.85 1.01
CA ASP A 196 20.74 -14.33 0.14
C ASP A 196 20.23 -14.77 -1.24
N GLU A 197 18.98 -15.24 -1.33
CA GLU A 197 18.31 -15.60 -2.58
C GLU A 197 17.69 -14.36 -3.24
N ILE A 198 17.88 -14.21 -4.56
CA ILE A 198 17.29 -13.16 -5.38
C ILE A 198 16.52 -13.81 -6.54
N PRO A 199 15.18 -13.65 -6.63
CA PRO A 199 14.31 -12.96 -5.68
C PRO A 199 14.20 -13.74 -4.35
N PRO A 200 13.78 -13.10 -3.25
CA PRO A 200 13.54 -13.81 -2.00
C PRO A 200 12.48 -14.90 -2.15
N ASN A 201 12.62 -15.98 -1.37
CA ASN A 201 11.53 -16.93 -1.21
C ASN A 201 10.38 -16.31 -0.40
N TYR A 202 9.44 -15.70 -1.12
CA TYR A 202 8.29 -15.03 -0.50
C TYR A 202 7.43 -15.96 0.37
N ALA A 203 7.38 -17.27 0.08
CA ALA A 203 6.64 -18.21 0.92
C ALA A 203 7.27 -18.33 2.32
N THR A 204 8.61 -18.31 2.40
CA THR A 204 9.33 -18.28 3.68
C THR A 204 9.05 -16.99 4.44
N ILE A 205 9.11 -15.84 3.76
CA ILE A 205 8.80 -14.53 4.37
C ILE A 205 7.38 -14.48 4.93
N CYS A 206 6.41 -15.10 4.24
CA CYS A 206 5.00 -15.10 4.67
C CYS A 206 4.68 -16.06 5.83
N ASN A 207 5.63 -16.88 6.25
CA ASN A 207 5.45 -17.84 7.34
C ASN A 207 6.26 -17.49 8.60
N ASN A 208 7.18 -16.52 8.50
CA ASN A 208 7.93 -15.94 9.61
C ASN A 208 7.19 -14.75 10.22
#